data_AF-A0A5K0UX99-F1
#
_entry.id   AF-A0A5K0UX99-F1
#
_cell.length_a   1.000
_cell.length_b   1.000
_cell.length_c   1.000
_cell.angle_alpha   90.00
_cell.angle_beta   90.00
_cell.angle_gamma   90.00
#
_symmetry.space_group_name_H-M   'P 1'
#
loop_
_entity.id
_entity.type
_entity.pdbx_description
1 polymer ?
#
loop_
_entity_poly.entity_id
_entity_poly.type
_entity_poly.pdbx_seq_one_letter_code
_entity_poly.pdbx_strand_id
1 'polypeptide(L)' 'VTFREPEAAMRACVDPTPVIDGRRANCNLASLGVQRTRPSTPQH' A
#
# COMPACT_ATOMS: atom_id res chain seq x y z
N VAL A 1 -3.76 1.12 -4.28
CA VAL A 1 -4.87 0.22 -3.88
C VAL A 1 -5.28 0.57 -2.46
N THR A 2 -6.58 0.69 -2.19
CA THR A 2 -7.12 0.93 -0.84
C THR A 2 -8.26 -0.07 -0.63
N PHE A 3 -8.13 -0.95 0.34
CA PHE A 3 -9.18 -1.91 0.70
C PHE A 3 -10.27 -1.21 1.52
N ARG A 4 -11.54 -1.53 1.27
CA ARG A 4 -12.66 -1.02 2.08
C ARG A 4 -12.85 -1.83 3.36
N GLU A 5 -12.78 -3.16 3.24
CA GLU A 5 -12.86 -4.05 4.41
C GLU A 5 -11.48 -4.35 5.04
N PRO A 6 -11.38 -4.35 6.38
CA PRO A 6 -10.15 -4.68 7.08
C PRO A 6 -9.71 -6.13 6.85
N GLU A 7 -10.63 -7.09 6.74
CA GLU A 7 -10.25 -8.49 6.44
C GLU A 7 -9.65 -8.63 5.04
N ALA A 8 -10.04 -7.80 4.07
CA ALA A 8 -9.44 -7.79 2.75
C ALA A 8 -8.00 -7.28 2.80
N ALA A 9 -7.74 -6.21 3.56
CA ALA A 9 -6.38 -5.72 3.81
C ALA A 9 -5.51 -6.78 4.51
N MET A 10 -6.05 -7.48 5.51
CA MET A 10 -5.33 -8.52 6.23
C MET A 10 -4.99 -9.71 5.33
N ARG A 11 -5.94 -10.16 4.48
CA ARG A 11 -5.68 -11.21 3.48
C ARG A 11 -4.59 -10.82 2.48
N ALA A 12 -4.58 -9.56 2.04
CA ALA A 12 -3.55 -9.05 1.14
C ALA A 12 -2.15 -8.99 1.78
N CYS A 13 -2.06 -8.97 3.11
CA CYS A 13 -0.78 -9.06 3.82
C CYS A 13 -0.29 -10.51 4.03
N VAL A 14 -1.12 -11.54 3.79
CA VAL A 14 -0.71 -12.95 3.92
C VAL A 14 0.24 -13.36 2.80
N ASP A 15 -0.03 -12.91 1.57
CA ASP A 15 0.91 -12.98 0.46
C ASP A 15 1.38 -11.57 0.12
N PRO A 16 2.47 -11.09 0.75
CA PRO A 16 2.98 -9.75 0.54
C PRO A 16 3.62 -9.57 -0.84
N THR A 17 3.82 -10.63 -1.63
CA THR A 17 4.50 -10.56 -2.93
C THR A 17 3.73 -11.22 -4.07
N PRO A 18 2.49 -10.80 -4.35
CA PRO A 18 1.71 -11.42 -5.41
C PRO A 18 2.35 -11.12 -6.77
N VAL A 19 2.35 -12.12 -7.67
CA VAL A 19 2.74 -11.92 -9.07
C VAL A 19 1.54 -11.36 -9.83
N ILE A 20 1.65 -10.12 -10.28
CA ILE A 20 0.65 -9.45 -11.10
C ILE A 20 1.28 -9.23 -12.48
N ASP A 21 0.65 -9.79 -13.52
CA ASP A 21 1.11 -9.66 -14.91
C ASP A 21 2.59 -10.09 -15.13
N GLY A 22 3.00 -11.16 -14.45
CA GLY A 22 4.37 -11.68 -14.51
C GLY A 22 5.42 -10.90 -13.69
N ARG A 23 5.04 -9.80 -13.04
CA ARG A 23 5.92 -9.02 -12.17
C ARG A 23 5.52 -9.19 -10.71
N ARG A 24 6.51 -9.39 -9.83
CA ARG A 24 6.28 -9.42 -8.37
C ARG A 24 5.89 -8.02 -7.89
N ALA A 25 4.65 -7.86 -7.45
CA ALA A 25 4.19 -6.69 -6.73
C ALA A 25 4.52 -6.85 -5.24
N ASN A 26 4.43 -5.77 -4.47
CA ASN A 26 4.65 -5.78 -3.02
C ASN A 26 3.45 -5.15 -2.32
N CYS A 27 2.89 -5.84 -1.34
CA CYS A 27 1.73 -5.41 -0.57
C CYS A 27 2.14 -5.14 0.88
N ASN A 28 2.29 -3.87 1.24
CA ASN A 28 2.57 -3.43 2.61
C ASN A 28 1.50 -2.47 3.11
N LEU A 29 1.27 -2.44 4.43
CA LEU A 29 0.39 -1.45 5.03
C LEU A 29 0.99 -0.05 4.79
N ALA A 30 0.18 0.89 4.28
CA ALA A 30 0.64 2.25 3.99
C ALA A 30 1.28 2.92 5.22
N SER A 31 0.79 2.60 6.43
CA SER A 31 1.34 3.08 7.71
C SER A 31 2.81 2.75 7.92
N LEU A 32 3.33 1.66 7.33
CA LEU A 32 4.73 1.26 7.46
C LEU A 32 5.68 2.13 6.61
N GLY A 33 5.18 2.65 5.49
CA GLY A 33 5.94 3.47 4.54
C GLY A 33 5.61 4.97 4.60
N VAL A 34 4.57 5.36 5.36
CA VAL A 34 4.24 6.77 5.62
C VAL A 34 5.30 7.36 6.53
N GLN A 35 6.45 7.70 5.94
CA GLN A 35 7.10 8.94 6.33
C GLN A 35 6.09 10.03 6.00
N ARG A 36 5.61 10.74 7.02
CA ARG A 36 4.83 11.97 6.88
C ARG A 36 5.68 13.04 6.18
N THR A 37 6.00 12.84 4.90
CA THR A 37 6.35 13.92 4.02
C THR A 37 5.06 14.70 3.87
N ARG A 38 4.95 15.75 4.69
CA ARG A 38 3.90 16.74 4.58
C ARG A 38 3.83 17.11 3.09
N PRO A 39 2.67 17.12 2.44
CA PRO A 39 2.59 17.73 1.13
C PRO A 39 3.07 19.18 1.30
N SER A 40 4.25 19.48 0.78
CA SER A 40 4.63 20.86 0.49
C SER A 40 3.61 21.33 -0.53
N THR A 41 2.56 21.96 -0.03
CA THR A 41 1.61 22.72 -0.84
C THR A 41 2.42 23.57 -1.81
N PRO A 42 2.25 23.42 -3.14
CA PRO A 42 2.81 24.40 -4.05
C PRO A 42 2.12 25.73 -3.73
N GLN A 43 2.87 26.63 -3.12
CA GLN A 43 2.45 28.00 -2.88
C GLN A 43 2.47 28.69 -4.25
N HIS A 44 1.29 28.93 -4.81
CA HIS A 44 1.09 29.81 -5.95
C HIS A 44 0.88 31.24 -5.43
#